data_AF-A0A519H4Z1-F1
#
_entry.id   AF-A0A519H4Z1-F1
#
_cell.length_a   1.000
_cell.length_b   1.000
_cell.length_c   1.000
_cell.angle_alpha   90.00
_cell.angle_beta   90.00
_cell.angle_gamma   90.00
#
_symmetry.space_group_name_H-M   'P 1'
#
loop_
_entity.id
_entity.type
_entity.pdbx_description
1 polymer ?
#
loop_
_entity_poly.entity_id
_entity_poly.type
_entity_poly.pdbx_seq_one_letter_code
_entity_poly.pdbx_strand_id
1 'polypeptide(L)'
;YSINTKTGSSALYGGTGLTVGGNLSFTGGSVWGGAIVGGSYTPNASGTVMGGVSKGQGFAFASEYQRLSLLSTSLDAQANTASVVDQWGTLHFNAAGLMLAVFDIQAADALKNMQIDALAEGAQVLINIHGTAVDFGNHGYTGFNKGQVLFNLPEAASVMLNGGINASLLAMNASVGQGWGQINGQVVVKDWNSSVQVNDAPMPNSRPNQLQRLPEPASLALVGLGLAAAGLARRRA
;
A
#
# COMPACT_ATOMS: atom_id res chain seq x y z
N TYR A 1 -15.47 7.59 -12.89
CA TYR A 1 -14.44 7.05 -11.99
C TYR A 1 -14.90 7.18 -10.56
N SER A 2 -14.51 6.27 -9.68
CA SER A 2 -14.91 6.30 -8.26
C SER A 2 -13.77 5.90 -7.35
N ILE A 3 -13.88 6.30 -6.09
CA ILE A 3 -12.98 5.87 -5.02
C ILE A 3 -13.80 5.07 -4.03
N ASN A 4 -13.24 3.97 -3.55
CA ASN A 4 -13.78 3.10 -2.51
C ASN A 4 -15.09 2.38 -2.89
N THR A 5 -15.23 1.94 -4.14
CA THR A 5 -16.34 1.11 -4.62
C THR A 5 -16.12 -0.37 -4.30
N LYS A 6 -17.11 -1.07 -3.69
CA LYS A 6 -16.98 -2.49 -3.31
C LYS A 6 -17.56 -3.49 -4.31
N THR A 7 -18.63 -3.12 -5.03
CA THR A 7 -19.29 -3.79 -6.18
C THR A 7 -20.75 -3.32 -6.18
N GLY A 8 -21.27 -2.82 -7.32
CA GLY A 8 -22.59 -2.16 -7.33
C GLY A 8 -22.62 -0.94 -6.39
N SER A 9 -23.78 -0.33 -6.21
CA SER A 9 -24.01 0.88 -5.39
C SER A 9 -23.76 0.72 -3.87
N SER A 10 -23.02 -0.31 -3.47
CA SER A 10 -22.72 -0.66 -2.10
C SER A 10 -21.28 -0.29 -1.77
N ALA A 11 -21.13 0.68 -0.88
CA ALA A 11 -19.88 0.99 -0.21
C ALA A 11 -20.05 0.90 1.30
N LEU A 12 -18.94 0.93 2.04
CA LEU A 12 -18.98 1.30 3.44
C LEU A 12 -19.50 2.74 3.53
N TYR A 13 -20.80 2.90 3.79
CA TYR A 13 -21.38 4.21 4.11
C TYR A 13 -20.79 4.80 5.42
N GLY A 14 -20.03 4.02 6.19
CA GLY A 14 -19.28 4.46 7.36
C GLY A 14 -17.77 4.39 7.14
N GLY A 15 -17.06 5.45 7.53
CA GLY A 15 -15.59 5.53 7.49
C GLY A 15 -15.04 6.45 6.40
N THR A 16 -13.72 6.62 6.40
CA THR A 16 -13.00 7.48 5.47
C THR A 16 -12.53 6.68 4.26
N GLY A 17 -13.06 6.98 3.07
CA GLY A 17 -12.66 6.37 1.80
C GLY A 17 -11.50 7.09 1.11
N LEU A 18 -11.25 8.35 1.48
CA LEU A 18 -10.17 9.17 0.91
C LEU A 18 -9.58 10.10 1.96
N THR A 19 -8.26 10.15 2.09
CA THR A 19 -7.56 11.17 2.90
C THR A 19 -6.55 11.89 2.02
N VAL A 20 -6.60 13.22 1.98
CA VAL A 20 -5.72 14.07 1.16
C VAL A 20 -5.08 15.12 2.06
N GLY A 21 -3.76 15.19 2.09
CA GLY A 21 -3.03 16.15 2.93
C GLY A 21 -3.04 17.57 2.37
N GLY A 22 -3.14 17.67 1.04
CA GLY A 22 -3.24 18.92 0.29
C GLY A 22 -4.67 19.24 -0.18
N ASN A 23 -4.77 19.75 -1.40
CA ASN A 23 -6.05 20.16 -1.99
C ASN A 23 -6.75 18.98 -2.68
N LEU A 24 -8.08 18.96 -2.63
CA LEU A 24 -8.93 18.03 -3.37
C LEU A 24 -9.81 18.78 -4.37
N SER A 25 -9.68 18.41 -5.64
CA SER A 25 -10.57 18.86 -6.72
C SER A 25 -10.76 17.74 -7.72
N PHE A 26 -11.99 17.57 -8.20
CA PHE A 26 -12.32 16.61 -9.24
C PHE A 26 -13.61 17.05 -9.94
N THR A 27 -13.72 16.74 -11.23
CA THR A 27 -14.80 17.25 -12.10
C THR A 27 -15.98 16.29 -12.23
N GLY A 28 -15.80 15.01 -11.90
CA GLY A 28 -16.87 14.00 -11.92
C GLY A 28 -16.56 12.78 -11.07
N GLY A 29 -17.50 11.85 -11.00
CA GLY A 29 -17.32 10.60 -10.26
C GLY A 29 -17.72 10.69 -8.79
N SER A 30 -17.49 9.59 -8.06
CA SER A 30 -17.95 9.46 -6.67
C SER A 30 -16.86 8.96 -5.74
N VAL A 31 -16.64 9.65 -4.63
CA VAL A 31 -15.92 9.11 -3.47
C VAL A 31 -16.95 8.47 -2.54
N TRP A 32 -16.83 7.17 -2.34
CA TRP A 32 -17.68 6.45 -1.41
C TRP A 32 -17.08 6.45 0.01
N GLY A 33 -17.93 6.64 1.02
CA GLY A 33 -17.48 7.01 2.37
C GLY A 33 -17.12 8.50 2.47
N GLY A 34 -16.51 8.91 3.58
CA GLY A 34 -16.08 10.28 3.82
C GLY A 34 -14.72 10.61 3.18
N ALA A 35 -14.49 11.89 2.90
CA ALA A 35 -13.17 12.41 2.54
C ALA A 35 -12.64 13.32 3.65
N ILE A 36 -11.37 13.16 4.01
CA ILE A 36 -10.65 14.09 4.89
C ILE A 36 -9.67 14.89 4.04
N VAL A 37 -9.75 16.22 4.09
CA VAL A 37 -8.95 17.12 3.25
C VAL A 37 -8.20 18.13 4.12
N GLY A 38 -6.87 18.13 4.02
CA GLY A 38 -5.99 19.03 4.76
C GLY A 38 -5.94 20.44 4.20
N GLY A 39 -6.13 20.60 2.90
CA GLY A 39 -6.17 21.88 2.20
C GLY A 39 -7.58 22.30 1.76
N SER A 40 -7.67 22.87 0.56
CA SER A 40 -8.94 23.30 -0.04
C SER A 40 -9.66 22.15 -0.72
N TYR A 41 -10.98 22.08 -0.52
CA TYR A 41 -11.87 21.24 -1.30
C TYR A 41 -12.64 22.11 -2.30
N THR A 42 -12.51 21.82 -3.59
CA THR A 42 -13.24 22.50 -4.66
C THR A 42 -14.24 21.53 -5.30
N PRO A 43 -15.50 21.52 -4.85
CA PRO A 43 -16.53 20.68 -5.46
C PRO A 43 -16.85 21.14 -6.88
N ASN A 44 -17.12 20.18 -7.77
CA ASN A 44 -17.73 20.42 -9.07
C ASN A 44 -19.10 19.73 -9.10
N ALA A 45 -20.08 20.28 -9.84
CA ALA A 45 -21.47 19.87 -9.86
C ALA A 45 -21.70 18.38 -10.21
N SER A 46 -20.77 17.73 -10.91
CA SER A 46 -20.88 16.31 -11.30
C SER A 46 -20.06 15.34 -10.42
N GLY A 47 -19.31 15.85 -9.43
CA GLY A 47 -18.51 15.06 -8.50
C GLY A 47 -19.11 15.03 -7.09
N THR A 48 -19.20 13.85 -6.48
CA THR A 48 -19.84 13.68 -5.16
C THR A 48 -18.95 12.94 -4.16
N VAL A 49 -18.95 13.39 -2.90
CA VAL A 49 -18.40 12.63 -1.75
C VAL A 49 -19.57 12.15 -0.89
N MET A 50 -19.83 10.84 -0.88
CA MET A 50 -21.06 10.26 -0.33
C MET A 50 -21.16 10.39 1.19
N GLY A 51 -20.05 10.26 1.91
CA GLY A 51 -19.96 10.41 3.37
C GLY A 51 -19.60 11.82 3.84
N GLY A 52 -19.63 12.81 2.93
CA GLY A 52 -19.26 14.18 3.23
C GLY A 52 -17.75 14.45 3.27
N VAL A 53 -17.40 15.73 3.38
CA VAL A 53 -16.01 16.19 3.42
C VAL A 53 -15.73 16.84 4.77
N SER A 54 -14.71 16.35 5.45
CA SER A 54 -14.19 16.92 6.70
C SER A 54 -12.87 17.63 6.43
N LYS A 55 -12.73 18.87 6.92
CA LYS A 55 -11.45 19.59 6.90
C LYS A 55 -10.56 19.14 8.05
N GLY A 56 -9.28 18.97 7.78
CA GLY A 56 -8.27 18.64 8.79
C GLY A 56 -7.28 17.59 8.31
N GLN A 57 -6.37 17.22 9.19
CA GLN A 57 -5.38 16.18 8.94
C GLN A 57 -5.92 14.87 9.49
N GLY A 58 -6.33 13.94 8.62
CA GLY A 58 -6.85 12.63 9.04
C GLY A 58 -5.82 11.81 9.82
N PHE A 59 -4.54 12.10 9.59
CA PHE A 59 -3.37 11.64 10.33
C PHE A 59 -2.23 12.65 10.14
N ALA A 60 -1.15 12.52 10.92
CA ALA A 60 0.04 13.36 10.78
C ALA A 60 0.83 12.98 9.52
N PHE A 61 0.58 13.65 8.39
CA PHE A 61 1.19 13.33 7.08
C PHE A 61 2.71 13.22 7.10
N ALA A 62 3.41 14.11 7.81
CA ALA A 62 4.87 14.05 7.90
C ALA A 62 5.36 12.76 8.58
N SER A 63 4.77 12.39 9.72
CA SER A 63 5.13 11.17 10.45
C SER A 63 4.68 9.92 9.69
N GLU A 64 3.53 9.96 9.03
CA GLU A 64 3.02 8.84 8.25
C GLU A 64 3.84 8.63 6.96
N TYR A 65 4.29 9.71 6.33
CA TYR A 65 5.27 9.64 5.25
C TYR A 65 6.60 9.02 5.72
N GLN A 66 7.11 9.39 6.90
CA GLN A 66 8.32 8.73 7.42
C GLN A 66 8.09 7.23 7.67
N ARG A 67 6.97 6.88 8.31
CA ARG A 67 6.61 5.49 8.62
C ARG A 67 6.48 4.64 7.36
N LEU A 68 5.75 5.13 6.36
CA LEU A 68 5.53 4.42 5.10
C LEU A 68 6.81 4.37 4.25
N SER A 69 7.69 5.38 4.34
CA SER A 69 8.97 5.36 3.62
C SER A 69 9.87 4.26 4.17
N LEU A 70 9.96 4.17 5.50
CA LEU A 70 10.66 3.08 6.16
C LEU A 70 10.05 1.71 5.85
N LEU A 71 8.71 1.63 5.78
CA LEU A 71 8.03 0.40 5.36
C LEU A 71 8.42 0.02 3.92
N SER A 72 8.32 0.95 2.97
CA SER A 72 8.67 0.74 1.57
C SER A 72 10.12 0.27 1.42
N THR A 73 11.07 0.91 2.11
CA THR A 73 12.48 0.45 2.15
C THR A 73 12.63 -0.92 2.82
N SER A 74 11.87 -1.22 3.87
CA SER A 74 11.95 -2.53 4.53
C SER A 74 11.39 -3.67 3.68
N LEU A 75 10.39 -3.39 2.84
CA LEU A 75 9.83 -4.32 1.86
C LEU A 75 10.82 -4.53 0.71
N ASP A 76 11.44 -3.44 0.26
CA ASP A 76 12.48 -3.44 -0.78
C ASP A 76 13.73 -4.25 -0.38
N ALA A 77 14.08 -4.23 0.91
CA ALA A 77 15.21 -4.99 1.43
C ALA A 77 14.95 -6.50 1.59
N GLN A 78 13.73 -6.99 1.31
CA GLN A 78 13.43 -8.42 1.41
C GLN A 78 14.06 -9.18 0.24
N ALA A 79 14.69 -10.31 0.53
CA ALA A 79 15.26 -11.14 -0.51
C ALA A 79 14.17 -11.80 -1.36
N ASN A 80 14.40 -11.86 -2.67
CA ASN A 80 13.58 -12.64 -3.60
C ASN A 80 13.39 -14.08 -3.10
N THR A 81 12.13 -14.54 -3.04
CA THR A 81 11.79 -15.89 -2.56
C THR A 81 11.51 -16.87 -3.69
N ALA A 82 11.39 -16.38 -4.93
CA ALA A 82 11.19 -17.20 -6.12
C ALA A 82 11.72 -16.54 -7.41
N SER A 83 11.46 -17.17 -8.56
CA SER A 83 11.96 -16.74 -9.86
C SER A 83 10.91 -15.99 -10.69
N VAL A 84 11.38 -15.00 -11.44
CA VAL A 84 10.63 -14.35 -12.52
C VAL A 84 11.25 -14.75 -13.85
N VAL A 85 10.44 -15.20 -14.81
CA VAL A 85 10.91 -15.60 -16.14
C VAL A 85 10.05 -14.95 -17.21
N ASP A 86 10.68 -14.32 -18.20
CA ASP A 86 9.98 -13.86 -19.40
C ASP A 86 9.72 -15.05 -20.33
N GLN A 87 8.45 -15.37 -20.56
CA GLN A 87 8.01 -16.40 -21.50
C GLN A 87 7.13 -15.75 -22.55
N TRP A 88 7.67 -15.63 -23.76
CA TRP A 88 6.97 -15.09 -24.93
C TRP A 88 6.38 -13.68 -24.71
N GLY A 89 7.07 -12.82 -23.94
CA GLY A 89 6.64 -11.45 -23.68
C GLY A 89 5.68 -11.30 -22.48
N THR A 90 5.49 -12.37 -21.71
CA THR A 90 4.80 -12.34 -20.41
C THR A 90 5.79 -12.66 -19.31
N LEU A 91 5.80 -11.86 -18.24
CA LEU A 91 6.58 -12.15 -17.04
C LEU A 91 5.81 -13.10 -16.13
N HIS A 92 6.38 -14.28 -15.94
CA HIS A 92 5.87 -15.33 -15.08
C HIS A 92 6.54 -15.27 -13.70
N PHE A 93 5.75 -14.98 -12.67
CA PHE A 93 6.13 -14.90 -11.26
C PHE A 93 5.74 -16.22 -10.59
N ASN A 94 6.70 -17.11 -10.34
CA ASN A 94 6.39 -18.40 -9.73
C ASN A 94 6.19 -18.27 -8.21
N ALA A 95 4.97 -18.40 -7.71
CA ALA A 95 4.66 -18.31 -6.28
C ALA A 95 4.40 -19.69 -5.62
N ALA A 96 4.73 -20.79 -6.29
CA ALA A 96 4.39 -22.14 -5.85
C ALA A 96 4.90 -22.45 -4.44
N GLY A 97 3.99 -22.84 -3.54
CA GLY A 97 4.33 -23.27 -2.18
C GLY A 97 4.70 -22.14 -1.21
N LEU A 98 4.56 -20.87 -1.60
CA LEU A 98 4.92 -19.73 -0.77
C LEU A 98 3.67 -19.08 -0.14
N MET A 99 3.78 -18.72 1.15
CA MET A 99 2.81 -17.86 1.82
C MET A 99 3.09 -16.36 1.61
N LEU A 100 4.35 -16.02 1.32
CA LEU A 100 4.79 -14.71 0.88
C LEU A 100 5.80 -14.92 -0.26
N ALA A 101 5.41 -14.53 -1.47
CA ALA A 101 6.29 -14.49 -2.64
C ALA A 101 6.83 -13.07 -2.82
N VAL A 102 8.15 -12.91 -2.84
CA VAL A 102 8.84 -11.62 -2.99
C VAL A 102 9.60 -11.66 -4.31
N PHE A 103 9.39 -10.61 -5.10
CA PHE A 103 10.01 -10.44 -6.41
C PHE A 103 10.51 -9.00 -6.59
N ASP A 104 11.69 -8.86 -7.19
CA ASP A 104 12.25 -7.59 -7.65
C ASP A 104 12.27 -7.58 -9.18
N ILE A 105 11.73 -6.51 -9.77
CA ILE A 105 11.77 -6.28 -11.22
C ILE A 105 12.19 -4.84 -11.53
N GLN A 106 12.62 -4.59 -12.76
CA GLN A 106 12.90 -3.23 -13.21
C GLN A 106 11.63 -2.55 -13.75
N ALA A 107 11.59 -1.22 -13.78
CA ALA A 107 10.45 -0.50 -14.33
C ALA A 107 10.18 -0.83 -15.81
N ALA A 108 11.22 -1.20 -16.57
CA ALA A 108 11.07 -1.65 -17.96
C ALA A 108 10.30 -2.98 -18.08
N ASP A 109 10.32 -3.81 -17.04
CA ASP A 109 9.56 -5.06 -16.96
C ASP A 109 8.07 -4.81 -16.67
N ALA A 110 7.73 -3.65 -16.08
CA ALA A 110 6.34 -3.26 -15.83
C ALA A 110 5.51 -3.07 -17.11
N LEU A 111 6.19 -2.90 -18.26
CA LEU A 111 5.61 -2.75 -19.60
C LEU A 111 5.16 -4.08 -20.24
N LYS A 112 5.27 -5.20 -19.53
CA LYS A 112 4.93 -6.52 -20.03
C LYS A 112 3.62 -7.02 -19.42
N ASN A 113 3.02 -8.00 -20.07
CA ASN A 113 1.99 -8.80 -19.40
C ASN A 113 2.62 -9.49 -18.19
N MET A 114 1.84 -9.67 -17.13
CA MET A 114 2.30 -10.30 -15.90
C MET A 114 1.37 -11.46 -15.52
N GLN A 115 1.98 -12.56 -15.12
CA GLN A 115 1.28 -13.75 -14.66
C GLN A 115 1.88 -14.24 -13.36
N ILE A 116 1.07 -14.34 -12.30
CA ILE A 116 1.46 -15.04 -11.07
C ILE A 116 1.05 -16.50 -11.20
N ASP A 117 2.04 -17.39 -11.17
CA ASP A 117 1.84 -18.82 -11.27
C ASP A 117 1.71 -19.46 -9.89
N ALA A 118 0.75 -20.37 -9.74
CA ALA A 118 0.56 -21.22 -8.56
C ALA A 118 0.44 -20.47 -7.22
N LEU A 119 -0.16 -19.28 -7.21
CA LEU A 119 -0.46 -18.54 -5.99
C LEU A 119 -1.51 -19.28 -5.14
N ALA A 120 -1.15 -19.62 -3.91
CA ALA A 120 -2.07 -20.26 -2.98
C ALA A 120 -3.13 -19.28 -2.45
N GLU A 121 -4.28 -19.82 -2.04
CA GLU A 121 -5.29 -19.03 -1.32
C GLU A 121 -4.71 -18.49 -0.01
N GLY A 122 -4.93 -17.21 0.27
CA GLY A 122 -4.42 -16.53 1.47
C GLY A 122 -2.92 -16.17 1.43
N ALA A 123 -2.18 -16.61 0.40
CA ALA A 123 -0.79 -16.17 0.20
C ALA A 123 -0.73 -14.69 -0.22
N GLN A 124 0.43 -14.07 -0.03
CA GLN A 124 0.69 -12.69 -0.44
C GLN A 124 1.84 -12.62 -1.44
N VAL A 125 1.79 -11.61 -2.29
CA VAL A 125 2.83 -11.31 -3.28
C VAL A 125 3.28 -9.88 -3.09
N LEU A 126 4.59 -9.70 -2.88
CA LEU A 126 5.28 -8.43 -2.90
C LEU A 126 6.08 -8.34 -4.20
N ILE A 127 5.83 -7.32 -4.99
CA ILE A 127 6.64 -7.00 -6.17
C ILE A 127 7.25 -5.63 -5.95
N ASN A 128 8.56 -5.59 -5.71
CA ASN A 128 9.34 -4.35 -5.72
C ASN A 128 9.66 -4.00 -7.18
N ILE A 129 9.35 -2.78 -7.59
CA ILE A 129 9.63 -2.29 -8.93
C ILE A 129 10.63 -1.13 -8.83
N HIS A 130 11.82 -1.36 -9.39
CA HIS A 130 12.93 -0.41 -9.36
C HIS A 130 12.92 0.49 -10.57
N GLY A 131 12.96 1.81 -10.33
CA GLY A 131 13.02 2.82 -11.37
C GLY A 131 12.18 4.05 -11.05
N THR A 132 12.59 5.18 -11.62
CA THR A 132 11.99 6.49 -11.33
C THR A 132 10.66 6.73 -12.05
N ALA A 133 10.39 5.99 -13.12
CA ALA A 133 9.14 6.08 -13.89
C ALA A 133 8.61 4.67 -14.15
N VAL A 134 7.45 4.36 -13.59
CA VAL A 134 6.80 3.05 -13.73
C VAL A 134 5.53 3.23 -14.56
N ASP A 135 5.43 2.46 -15.63
CA ASP A 135 4.27 2.43 -16.51
C ASP A 135 3.64 1.05 -16.45
N PHE A 136 2.45 0.97 -15.87
CA PHE A 136 1.66 -0.25 -15.86
C PHE A 136 0.89 -0.47 -17.17
N GLY A 137 1.02 0.45 -18.14
CA GLY A 137 0.56 0.36 -19.52
C GLY A 137 -0.87 -0.15 -19.64
N ASN A 138 -1.24 -0.75 -20.77
CA ASN A 138 -2.49 -1.50 -20.90
C ASN A 138 -2.12 -2.97 -21.09
N HIS A 139 -1.80 -3.65 -19.99
CA HIS A 139 -1.26 -5.00 -19.99
C HIS A 139 -2.22 -6.00 -19.32
N GLY A 140 -2.04 -7.27 -19.65
CA GLY A 140 -2.75 -8.39 -19.04
C GLY A 140 -2.14 -8.76 -17.69
N TYR A 141 -3.00 -8.88 -16.67
CA TYR A 141 -2.65 -9.36 -15.33
C TYR A 141 -3.39 -10.66 -15.05
N THR A 142 -2.67 -11.78 -15.04
CA THR A 142 -3.23 -13.12 -14.76
C THR A 142 -2.75 -13.62 -13.40
N GLY A 143 -3.65 -14.19 -12.59
CA GLY A 143 -3.30 -14.66 -11.23
C GLY A 143 -3.17 -13.55 -10.17
N PHE A 144 -3.44 -12.30 -10.54
CA PHE A 144 -3.49 -11.17 -9.60
C PHE A 144 -4.83 -11.17 -8.86
N ASN A 145 -4.83 -11.70 -7.65
CA ASN A 145 -6.01 -11.77 -6.79
C ASN A 145 -6.12 -10.52 -5.91
N LYS A 146 -7.35 -9.99 -5.79
CA LYS A 146 -7.66 -8.82 -4.95
C LYS A 146 -7.21 -9.04 -3.51
N GLY A 147 -6.52 -8.06 -2.93
CA GLY A 147 -6.02 -8.13 -1.55
C GLY A 147 -4.81 -9.04 -1.34
N GLN A 148 -4.27 -9.71 -2.37
CA GLN A 148 -3.10 -10.58 -2.21
C GLN A 148 -1.80 -9.97 -2.76
N VAL A 149 -1.86 -8.94 -3.61
CA VAL A 149 -0.69 -8.37 -4.28
C VAL A 149 -0.40 -6.94 -3.82
N LEU A 150 0.86 -6.64 -3.51
CA LEU A 150 1.40 -5.31 -3.27
C LEU A 150 2.51 -4.99 -4.28
N PHE A 151 2.30 -3.93 -5.04
CA PHE A 151 3.38 -3.26 -5.75
C PHE A 151 4.03 -2.21 -4.83
N ASN A 152 5.31 -2.39 -4.56
CA ASN A 152 6.15 -1.44 -3.81
C ASN A 152 7.09 -0.72 -4.79
N LEU A 153 7.00 0.60 -4.86
CA LEU A 153 7.75 1.43 -5.80
C LEU A 153 8.59 2.44 -4.99
N PRO A 154 9.73 2.01 -4.42
CA PRO A 154 10.52 2.82 -3.49
C PRO A 154 11.10 4.08 -4.14
N GLU A 155 11.42 4.00 -5.43
CA GLU A 155 12.15 5.03 -6.19
C GLU A 155 11.26 5.84 -7.14
N ALA A 156 10.00 5.44 -7.34
CA ALA A 156 9.16 6.01 -8.39
C ALA A 156 8.79 7.47 -8.09
N ALA A 157 9.06 8.33 -9.07
CA ALA A 157 8.64 9.73 -9.10
C ALA A 157 7.38 9.94 -9.96
N SER A 158 7.13 9.05 -10.93
CA SER A 158 5.94 9.07 -11.78
C SER A 158 5.39 7.67 -11.98
N VAL A 159 4.05 7.56 -11.92
CA VAL A 159 3.33 6.31 -12.21
C VAL A 159 2.25 6.58 -13.27
N MET A 160 2.23 5.76 -14.32
CA MET A 160 1.15 5.71 -15.29
C MET A 160 0.35 4.41 -15.12
N LEU A 161 -0.98 4.53 -15.21
CA LEU A 161 -1.93 3.44 -15.00
C LEU A 161 -2.92 3.42 -16.15
N ASN A 162 -2.91 2.37 -16.97
CA ASN A 162 -3.96 2.12 -17.93
C ASN A 162 -4.53 0.69 -17.74
N GLY A 163 -5.84 0.50 -17.89
CA GLY A 163 -6.46 -0.81 -17.69
C GLY A 163 -6.71 -1.21 -16.22
N GLY A 164 -6.94 -2.50 -16.01
CA GLY A 164 -7.48 -3.05 -14.76
C GLY A 164 -6.46 -3.89 -13.99
N ILE A 165 -6.16 -3.49 -12.75
CA ILE A 165 -5.14 -4.15 -11.91
C ILE A 165 -5.77 -4.59 -10.58
N ASN A 166 -5.50 -5.81 -10.15
CA ASN A 166 -5.85 -6.31 -8.81
C ASN A 166 -4.60 -6.32 -7.93
N ALA A 167 -4.23 -5.16 -7.40
CA ALA A 167 -3.09 -5.01 -6.50
C ALA A 167 -3.26 -3.75 -5.65
N SER A 168 -2.58 -3.70 -4.52
CA SER A 168 -2.32 -2.45 -3.81
C SER A 168 -1.03 -1.81 -4.31
N LEU A 169 -0.94 -0.48 -4.19
CA LEU A 169 0.18 0.33 -4.69
C LEU A 169 0.75 1.20 -3.56
N LEU A 170 2.03 1.04 -3.27
CA LEU A 170 2.80 1.89 -2.36
C LEU A 170 3.88 2.62 -3.16
N ALA A 171 3.65 3.89 -3.50
CA ALA A 171 4.52 4.70 -4.34
C ALA A 171 4.57 6.15 -3.83
N MET A 172 5.17 6.33 -2.65
CA MET A 172 5.01 7.56 -1.86
C MET A 172 5.60 8.82 -2.45
N ASN A 173 6.58 8.66 -3.34
CA ASN A 173 7.23 9.76 -4.06
C ASN A 173 6.57 10.03 -5.41
N ALA A 174 5.66 9.15 -5.84
CA ALA A 174 5.14 9.16 -7.19
C ALA A 174 3.94 10.11 -7.35
N SER A 175 3.97 10.82 -8.46
CA SER A 175 2.83 11.56 -9.00
C SER A 175 2.09 10.63 -9.97
N VAL A 176 0.81 10.34 -9.75
CA VAL A 176 0.01 9.54 -10.68
C VAL A 176 -0.59 10.44 -11.75
N GLY A 177 -0.20 10.20 -13.00
CA GLY A 177 -0.63 11.00 -14.15
C GLY A 177 -2.00 10.59 -14.71
N GLN A 178 -2.35 11.22 -15.83
CA GLN A 178 -3.56 10.88 -16.60
C GLN A 178 -3.52 9.41 -17.01
N GLY A 179 -4.65 8.73 -16.85
CA GLY A 179 -4.80 7.31 -17.07
C GLY A 179 -6.25 6.89 -16.94
N TRP A 180 -6.55 5.64 -17.28
CA TRP A 180 -7.91 5.09 -17.28
C TRP A 180 -7.93 3.64 -16.79
N GLY A 181 -9.11 3.16 -16.39
CA GLY A 181 -9.29 1.80 -15.89
C GLY A 181 -9.52 1.76 -14.39
N GLN A 182 -9.00 0.74 -13.70
CA GLN A 182 -9.26 0.53 -12.28
C GLN A 182 -8.13 -0.18 -11.55
N ILE A 183 -7.91 0.20 -10.30
CA ILE A 183 -7.16 -0.55 -9.31
C ILE A 183 -8.16 -1.16 -8.32
N ASN A 184 -8.04 -2.46 -8.04
CA ASN A 184 -8.72 -3.11 -6.93
C ASN A 184 -7.70 -3.34 -5.81
N GLY A 185 -7.60 -2.37 -4.90
CA GLY A 185 -6.60 -2.36 -3.84
C GLY A 185 -6.55 -1.05 -3.06
N GLN A 186 -5.54 -0.92 -2.22
CA GLN A 186 -5.20 0.34 -1.55
C GLN A 186 -4.12 1.07 -2.33
N VAL A 187 -4.21 2.40 -2.41
CA VAL A 187 -3.25 3.22 -3.13
C VAL A 187 -2.71 4.31 -2.21
N VAL A 188 -1.39 4.41 -2.13
CA VAL A 188 -0.67 5.45 -1.39
C VAL A 188 0.34 6.10 -2.33
N VAL A 189 0.13 7.39 -2.62
CA VAL A 189 0.93 8.17 -3.59
C VAL A 189 1.12 9.61 -3.10
N LYS A 190 2.08 10.35 -3.69
CA LYS A 190 2.33 11.76 -3.37
C LYS A 190 1.16 12.64 -3.82
N ASP A 191 0.74 12.45 -5.07
CA ASP A 191 -0.39 13.14 -5.67
C ASP A 191 -1.05 12.29 -6.76
N TRP A 192 -2.30 12.62 -7.04
CA TRP A 192 -3.16 11.88 -7.94
C TRP A 192 -3.87 12.82 -8.90
N ASN A 193 -3.59 12.68 -10.19
CA ASN A 193 -4.24 13.41 -11.27
C ASN A 193 -4.68 12.42 -12.37
N SER A 194 -5.60 11.52 -12.02
CA SER A 194 -6.01 10.43 -12.90
C SER A 194 -7.51 10.15 -12.83
N SER A 195 -8.04 9.56 -13.92
CA SER A 195 -9.40 9.05 -14.00
C SER A 195 -9.52 7.56 -13.64
N VAL A 196 -8.43 6.93 -13.21
CA VAL A 196 -8.45 5.54 -12.73
C VAL A 196 -9.36 5.43 -11.50
N GLN A 197 -10.21 4.41 -11.49
CA GLN A 197 -11.06 4.08 -10.36
C GLN A 197 -10.29 3.27 -9.32
N VAL A 198 -10.49 3.54 -8.03
CA VAL A 198 -9.89 2.76 -6.94
C VAL A 198 -10.99 2.03 -6.19
N ASN A 199 -11.04 0.71 -6.30
CA ASN A 199 -12.02 -0.16 -5.67
C ASN A 199 -11.50 -0.71 -4.34
N ASP A 200 -12.43 -0.89 -3.39
CA ASP A 200 -12.17 -1.47 -2.08
C ASP A 200 -11.72 -2.94 -2.22
N ALA A 201 -10.44 -3.19 -1.95
CA ALA A 201 -9.84 -4.52 -1.87
C ALA A 201 -8.54 -4.46 -1.04
N PRO A 202 -8.61 -4.04 0.24
CA PRO A 202 -7.44 -3.89 1.07
C PRO A 202 -6.73 -5.21 1.25
N MET A 203 -5.39 -5.14 1.36
CA MET A 203 -4.65 -6.29 1.83
C MET A 203 -5.12 -6.65 3.25
N PRO A 204 -5.27 -7.95 3.56
CA PRO A 204 -5.59 -8.38 4.91
C PRO A 204 -4.62 -7.75 5.90
N ASN A 205 -5.15 -7.28 7.03
CA ASN A 205 -4.33 -6.79 8.12
C ASN A 205 -3.41 -7.93 8.59
N SER A 206 -2.17 -7.91 8.12
CA SER A 206 -1.11 -8.76 8.62
C SER A 206 -0.61 -8.12 9.92
N ARG A 207 -1.48 -8.02 10.93
CA ARG A 207 -1.00 -7.97 12.29
C ARG A 207 -0.66 -9.42 12.62
N PRO A 208 0.61 -9.87 12.58
CA PRO A 208 0.95 -11.06 13.33
C PRO A 208 0.45 -10.80 14.75
N ASN A 209 -0.32 -11.74 15.28
CA ASN A 209 -0.89 -11.72 16.62
C ASN A 209 -0.09 -10.83 17.57
N GLN A 210 -0.74 -9.83 18.15
CA GLN A 210 -0.28 -9.11 19.35
C GLN A 210 -0.22 -10.05 20.57
N LEU A 211 0.42 -11.22 20.46
CA LEU A 211 0.67 -12.16 21.55
C LEU A 211 2.00 -12.90 21.37
N GLN A 212 3.06 -12.18 21.04
CA GLN A 212 4.33 -12.43 21.72
C GLN A 212 4.78 -11.09 22.30
N ARG A 213 4.43 -10.89 23.58
CA ARG A 213 5.31 -10.11 24.47
C ARG A 213 6.71 -10.66 24.22
N LEU A 214 7.60 -9.86 23.64
CA LEU A 214 9.02 -10.11 23.81
C LEU A 214 9.22 -10.30 25.32
N PRO A 215 9.82 -11.41 25.79
CA PRO A 215 10.40 -11.40 27.11
C PRO A 215 11.43 -10.28 27.05
N GLU A 216 11.26 -9.20 27.80
CA GLU A 216 12.34 -8.23 28.01
C GLU A 216 13.29 -8.83 29.04
N PRO A 217 14.38 -9.53 28.65
CA PRO A 217 15.25 -10.19 29.62
C PRO A 217 16.14 -9.15 30.33
N ALA A 218 16.23 -7.93 29.77
CA ALA A 218 17.08 -6.87 30.27
C ALA A 218 16.42 -6.01 31.36
N SER A 219 15.10 -5.80 31.29
CA SER A 219 14.39 -4.88 32.21
C SER A 219 14.28 -5.46 33.62
N LEU A 220 14.02 -6.77 33.74
CA LEU A 220 14.03 -7.47 35.04
C LEU A 220 15.45 -7.65 35.58
N ALA A 221 16.45 -7.86 34.71
CA ALA A 221 17.85 -7.94 35.12
C ALA A 221 18.35 -6.60 35.69
N LEU A 222 17.99 -5.48 35.08
CA LEU A 222 18.34 -4.14 35.57
C LEU A 222 17.66 -3.80 36.89
N VAL A 223 16.39 -4.15 37.07
CA VAL A 223 15.69 -3.99 38.36
C VAL A 223 16.30 -4.89 39.45
N GLY A 224 16.62 -6.15 39.11
CA GLY A 224 17.28 -7.09 40.03
C GLY A 224 18.67 -6.63 40.45
N LEU A 225 19.48 -6.14 39.52
CA LEU A 225 20.81 -5.58 39.79
C LEU A 225 20.73 -4.30 40.62
N GLY A 226 19.74 -3.42 40.36
CA GLY A 226 19.51 -2.21 41.15
C GLY A 226 19.14 -2.50 42.61
N LEU A 227 18.28 -3.49 42.84
CA LEU A 227 17.89 -3.91 44.19
C LEU A 227 19.03 -4.61 44.94
N ALA A 228 19.83 -5.43 44.26
CA ALA A 228 21.00 -6.08 44.85
C ALA A 228 22.08 -5.05 45.25
N ALA A 229 22.34 -4.06 44.39
CA ALA A 229 23.28 -2.98 44.68
C ALA A 229 22.81 -2.12 45.89
N ALA A 230 21.52 -1.78 45.97
CA ALA A 230 20.96 -1.05 47.10
C ALA A 230 20.99 -1.85 48.41
N GLY A 231 20.78 -3.17 48.36
CA GLY A 231 20.88 -4.05 49.51
C GLY A 231 22.31 -4.21 50.04
N LEU A 232 23.30 -4.29 49.14
CA LEU A 232 24.72 -4.37 49.51
C LEU A 232 25.26 -3.04 50.06
N ALA A 233 24.79 -1.90 49.54
CA ALA A 233 25.15 -0.57 50.05
C ALA A 233 24.65 -0.35 51.49
N ARG A 234 23.47 -0.87 51.86
CA ARG A 234 22.94 -0.78 53.23
C ARG A 234 23.66 -1.64 54.27
N ARG A 235 24.46 -2.63 53.86
CA ARG A 235 25.24 -3.47 54.78
C ARG A 235 26.64 -2.93 55.10
N ARG A 236 27.04 -1.82 54.46
CA ARG A 236 28.35 -1.18 54.66
C ARG A 236 28.26 0.24 55.26
N ALA A 237 27.09 0.61 55.79
CA ALA A 237 26.90 1.82 56.58
C ALA A 237 26.69 1.44 58.05
#